data_AF-A0A345YCC3-F1
#
_entry.id   AF-A0A345YCC3-F1
#
_cell.length_a   1.000
_cell.length_b   1.000
_cell.length_c   1.000
_cell.angle_alpha   90.00
_cell.angle_beta   90.00
_cell.angle_gamma   90.00
#
_symmetry.space_group_name_H-M   'P 1'
#
loop_
_entity.id
_entity.type
_entity.pdbx_description
1 polymer ?
#
loop_
_entity_poly.entity_id
_entity_poly.type
_entity_poly.pdbx_seq_one_letter_code
_entity_poly.pdbx_strand_id
1 'polypeptide(L)'
;MAAITAIIGRILLGALFVFAGFGKVMDTAGTAAYMEAESPFPGSLALAVGVFEILAGLVLASGFMARIASLALIVFTALTTLFFHEQVTDQVQAAMALKNLAIIGGLLMVFAYGQVRGRIDVVDERAKRLDAEVRAAHAEGKAEGASAASSD
;
A
#
# COMPACT_ATOMS: atom_id res chain seq x y z
N MET A 1 -5.12 16.83 -2.88
CA MET A 1 -3.98 16.74 -1.94
C MET A 1 -3.89 15.37 -1.26
N ALA A 2 -4.86 14.97 -0.42
CA ALA A 2 -4.79 13.71 0.36
C ALA A 2 -4.62 12.40 -0.47
N ALA A 3 -5.13 12.36 -1.70
CA ALA A 3 -4.96 11.19 -2.59
C ALA A 3 -3.51 10.99 -3.01
N ILE A 4 -2.87 12.07 -3.45
CA ILE A 4 -1.52 12.08 -3.99
C ILE A 4 -0.54 11.76 -2.86
N THR A 5 -0.72 12.38 -1.69
CA THR A 5 0.12 12.10 -0.51
C THR A 5 -0.02 10.65 -0.02
N ALA A 6 -1.22 10.06 -0.06
CA ALA A 6 -1.43 8.65 0.28
C ALA A 6 -0.83 7.67 -0.76
N ILE A 7 -0.80 8.05 -2.04
CA ILE A 7 -0.11 7.27 -3.09
C ILE A 7 1.40 7.34 -2.85
N ILE A 8 1.96 8.53 -2.65
CA ILE A 8 3.39 8.71 -2.37
C ILE A 8 3.80 7.91 -1.13
N GLY A 9 3.03 8.01 -0.03
CA GLY A 9 3.32 7.24 1.18
C GLY A 9 3.34 5.73 0.96
N ARG A 10 2.41 5.19 0.17
CA ARG A 10 2.41 3.75 -0.19
C ARG A 10 3.60 3.36 -1.05
N ILE A 11 3.98 4.19 -2.03
CA ILE A 11 5.15 3.93 -2.87
C ILE A 11 6.42 3.94 -2.04
N LEU A 12 6.58 4.91 -1.13
CA LEU A 12 7.75 4.99 -0.25
C LEU A 12 7.83 3.78 0.70
N LEU A 13 6.71 3.38 1.30
CA LEU A 13 6.64 2.17 2.13
C LEU A 13 6.98 0.92 1.31
N GLY A 14 6.39 0.77 0.12
CA GLY A 14 6.65 -0.36 -0.77
C GLY A 14 8.10 -0.42 -1.23
N ALA A 15 8.71 0.73 -1.58
CA ALA A 15 10.10 0.82 -1.98
C ALA A 15 11.06 0.30 -0.90
N LEU A 16 10.77 0.58 0.38
CA LEU A 16 11.57 0.08 1.50
C LEU A 16 11.66 -1.45 1.48
N PHE A 17 10.52 -2.13 1.31
CA PHE A 17 10.47 -3.59 1.21
C PHE A 17 11.16 -4.13 -0.05
N VAL A 18 11.01 -3.44 -1.19
CA VAL A 18 11.68 -3.85 -2.43
C VAL A 18 13.21 -3.78 -2.28
N PHE A 19 13.73 -2.69 -1.72
CA PHE A 19 15.16 -2.56 -1.47
C PHE A 19 15.67 -3.57 -0.44
N ALA A 20 14.91 -3.79 0.64
CA ALA A 20 15.26 -4.78 1.66
C ALA A 20 15.30 -6.21 1.08
N GLY A 21 14.29 -6.59 0.30
CA GLY A 21 14.21 -7.91 -0.31
C GLY A 21 15.25 -8.11 -1.41
N PHE A 22 15.55 -7.08 -2.20
CA PHE A 22 16.62 -7.13 -3.19
C PHE A 22 17.99 -7.42 -2.54
N GLY A 23 18.28 -6.79 -1.40
CA GLY A 23 19.47 -7.09 -0.61
C GLY A 23 19.54 -8.56 -0.19
N LYS A 24 18.41 -9.11 0.30
CA LYS A 24 18.33 -10.53 0.71
C LYS A 24 18.47 -11.51 -0.45
N VAL A 25 17.97 -11.17 -1.64
CA VAL A 25 18.10 -12.02 -2.83
C VAL A 25 19.53 -11.99 -3.36
N MET A 26 20.20 -10.83 -3.32
CA MET A 26 21.59 -10.69 -3.74
C MET A 26 22.58 -11.38 -2.81
N ASP A 27 22.33 -11.35 -1.50
CA ASP A 27 23.13 -12.07 -0.49
C ASP A 27 22.26 -13.07 0.29
N THR A 28 21.83 -14.10 -0.44
CA THR A 28 21.01 -15.18 0.14
C THR A 28 21.79 -16.00 1.15
N ALA A 29 23.10 -16.17 0.95
CA ALA A 29 23.96 -16.93 1.85
C ALA A 29 24.13 -16.20 3.20
N GLY A 30 24.42 -14.89 3.18
CA GLY A 30 24.50 -14.08 4.39
C GLY A 30 23.16 -14.01 5.13
N THR A 31 22.06 -13.88 4.39
CA THR A 31 20.71 -13.89 4.97
C THR A 31 20.38 -15.24 5.61
N ALA A 32 20.71 -16.36 4.97
CA ALA A 32 20.49 -17.70 5.51
C ALA A 32 21.27 -17.94 6.80
N ALA A 33 22.56 -17.58 6.81
CA ALA A 33 23.41 -17.71 8.00
C ALA A 33 22.90 -16.85 9.17
N TYR A 34 22.47 -15.62 8.89
CA TYR A 34 21.90 -14.74 9.90
C TYR A 34 20.56 -15.27 10.44
N MET A 35 19.73 -15.83 9.57
CA MET A 35 18.43 -16.38 9.95
C MET A 35 18.56 -17.62 10.82
N GLU A 36 19.54 -18.50 10.55
CA GLU A 36 19.83 -19.67 11.37
C GLU A 36 20.48 -19.31 12.72
N ALA A 37 21.23 -18.20 12.77
CA ALA A 37 21.88 -17.74 13.99
C ALA A 37 20.90 -17.08 14.97
N GLU A 38 19.98 -16.25 14.45
CA GLU A 38 19.12 -15.38 15.29
C GLU A 38 17.66 -15.81 15.34
N SER A 39 17.24 -16.82 14.57
CA SER A 39 15.84 -17.25 14.56
C SER A 39 15.71 -18.77 14.49
N PRO A 40 14.56 -19.33 14.91
CA PRO A 40 14.30 -20.76 14.79
C PRO A 40 13.96 -21.21 13.35
N PHE A 41 14.07 -20.31 12.36
CA PHE A 41 13.69 -20.60 10.98
C PHE A 41 14.87 -21.15 10.16
N PRO A 42 14.62 -22.12 9.26
CA PRO A 42 15.68 -22.71 8.43
C PRO A 42 16.17 -21.73 7.36
N GLY A 43 17.50 -21.67 7.13
CA GLY A 43 18.15 -20.78 6.17
C GLY A 43 17.64 -20.91 4.73
N SER A 44 17.07 -22.07 4.37
CA SER A 44 16.44 -22.30 3.06
C SER A 44 15.29 -21.34 2.74
N LEU A 45 14.66 -20.73 3.76
CA LEU A 45 13.60 -19.74 3.56
C LEU A 45 14.14 -18.36 3.17
N ALA A 46 15.44 -18.09 3.25
CA ALA A 46 16.02 -16.77 3.02
C ALA A 46 15.67 -16.21 1.62
N LEU A 47 15.77 -17.06 0.58
CA LEU A 47 15.39 -16.67 -0.78
C LEU A 47 13.88 -16.39 -0.88
N ALA A 48 13.05 -17.25 -0.26
CA ALA A 48 11.61 -17.09 -0.26
C ALA A 48 11.18 -15.79 0.44
N VAL A 49 11.82 -15.44 1.55
CA VAL A 49 11.60 -14.19 2.28
C VAL A 49 11.99 -12.98 1.43
N GLY A 50 13.17 -13.01 0.79
CA GLY A 50 13.61 -11.92 -0.09
C GLY A 50 12.65 -11.70 -1.28
N VAL A 51 12.23 -12.78 -1.94
CA VAL A 51 11.25 -12.72 -3.03
C VAL A 51 9.89 -12.22 -2.53
N PHE A 52 9.45 -12.70 -1.37
CA PHE A 52 8.20 -12.26 -0.75
C PHE A 52 8.21 -10.75 -0.46
N GLU A 53 9.28 -10.21 0.13
CA GLU A 53 9.41 -8.78 0.41
C GLU A 53 9.34 -7.94 -0.87
N ILE A 54 10.00 -8.36 -1.94
CA ILE A 54 9.97 -7.66 -3.23
C ILE A 54 8.53 -7.68 -3.78
N LEU A 55 7.91 -8.85 -3.86
CA LEU A 55 6.57 -8.99 -4.42
C LEU A 55 5.52 -8.24 -3.59
N ALA A 56 5.55 -8.39 -2.26
CA ALA A 56 4.64 -7.70 -1.37
C ALA A 56 4.85 -6.17 -1.40
N GLY A 57 6.10 -5.71 -1.47
CA GLY A 57 6.44 -4.29 -1.63
C GLY A 57 5.91 -3.70 -2.94
N LEU A 58 6.06 -4.43 -4.05
CA LEU A 58 5.51 -4.03 -5.36
C LEU A 58 3.97 -4.02 -5.36
N VAL A 59 3.32 -5.03 -4.77
CA VAL A 59 1.86 -5.08 -4.64
C VAL A 59 1.35 -3.92 -3.77
N LEU A 60 2.03 -3.60 -2.67
CA LEU A 60 1.71 -2.46 -1.82
C LEU A 60 1.82 -1.13 -2.59
N ALA A 61 2.92 -0.95 -3.33
CA ALA A 61 3.17 0.26 -4.13
C ALA A 61 2.15 0.42 -5.28
N SER A 62 1.79 -0.67 -5.95
CA SER A 62 0.80 -0.67 -7.04
C SER A 62 -0.63 -0.34 -6.57
N GLY A 63 -0.92 -0.58 -5.29
CA GLY A 63 -2.23 -0.33 -4.70
C GLY A 63 -3.31 -1.35 -5.04
N PHE A 64 -3.04 -2.39 -5.86
CA PHE A 64 -4.03 -3.37 -6.31
C PHE A 64 -4.59 -4.23 -5.17
N MET A 65 -3.74 -4.63 -4.21
CA MET A 65 -4.14 -5.39 -3.02
C MET A 65 -3.54 -4.80 -1.73
N ALA A 66 -3.56 -3.46 -1.64
CA ALA A 66 -2.86 -2.73 -0.59
C ALA A 66 -3.21 -3.19 0.84
N ARG A 67 -4.47 -3.57 1.11
CA ARG A 67 -4.89 -4.09 2.43
C ARG A 67 -4.27 -5.43 2.79
N ILE A 68 -4.31 -6.40 1.88
CA ILE A 68 -3.74 -7.72 2.17
C ILE A 68 -2.23 -7.62 2.22
N ALA A 69 -1.62 -6.90 1.28
CA ALA A 69 -0.18 -6.66 1.27
C ALA A 69 0.27 -5.95 2.55
N SER A 70 -0.45 -4.92 3.01
CA SER A 70 -0.10 -4.23 4.26
C SER A 70 -0.24 -5.15 5.47
N LEU A 71 -1.28 -5.99 5.55
CA LEU A 71 -1.46 -6.92 6.66
C LEU A 71 -0.33 -7.97 6.70
N ALA A 72 -0.01 -8.55 5.55
CA ALA A 72 1.08 -9.52 5.43
C ALA A 72 2.43 -8.90 5.80
N LEU A 73 2.70 -7.66 5.34
CA LEU A 73 3.91 -6.91 5.68
C LEU A 73 3.95 -6.49 7.15
N ILE A 74 2.81 -6.16 7.79
CA ILE A 74 2.75 -5.87 9.23
C ILE A 74 3.18 -7.09 10.04
N VAL A 75 2.58 -8.26 9.74
CA VAL A 75 2.91 -9.51 10.44
C VAL A 75 4.38 -9.85 10.22
N PHE A 76 4.85 -9.75 8.97
CA PHE A 76 6.24 -9.99 8.64
C PHE A 76 7.20 -9.04 9.39
N THR A 77 6.98 -7.72 9.34
CA THR A 77 7.83 -6.74 10.03
C THR A 77 7.79 -6.91 11.55
N ALA A 78 6.66 -7.28 12.13
CA ALA A 78 6.54 -7.59 13.56
C ALA A 78 7.38 -8.81 13.93
N LEU A 79 7.26 -9.92 13.17
CA LEU A 79 8.07 -11.13 13.39
C LEU A 79 9.56 -10.82 13.24
N THR A 80 9.96 -10.11 12.18
CA THR A 80 11.36 -9.71 11.99
C THR A 80 11.89 -8.87 13.16
N THR A 81 11.07 -8.00 13.73
CA THR A 81 11.48 -7.18 14.88
C THR A 81 11.65 -8.01 16.15
N LEU A 82 10.72 -8.95 16.40
CA LEU A 82 10.76 -9.79 17.59
C LEU A 82 11.93 -10.77 17.57
N PHE A 83 12.22 -11.38 16.43
CA PHE A 83 13.29 -12.39 16.34
C PHE A 83 14.69 -11.79 16.14
N PHE A 84 14.83 -10.64 15.45
CA PHE A 84 16.15 -10.14 15.06
C PHE A 84 16.60 -8.88 15.79
N HIS A 85 15.73 -8.22 16.56
CA HIS A 85 16.03 -6.95 17.24
C HIS A 85 15.58 -6.95 18.71
N GLU A 86 15.73 -8.08 19.40
CA GLU A 86 15.29 -8.25 20.79
C GLU A 86 16.24 -7.59 21.82
N GLN A 87 17.53 -7.38 21.49
CA GLN A 87 18.49 -6.79 22.44
C GLN A 87 18.43 -5.27 22.40
N VAL A 88 17.40 -4.72 23.04
CA VAL A 88 17.14 -3.28 23.18
C VAL A 88 18.24 -2.52 23.94
N THR A 89 19.19 -3.23 24.55
CA THR A 89 20.39 -2.67 25.19
C THR A 89 21.44 -2.17 24.22
N ASP A 90 21.44 -2.64 22.96
CA ASP A 90 22.26 -2.08 21.90
C ASP A 90 21.51 -0.94 21.19
N GLN A 91 22.12 0.25 21.15
CA GLN A 91 21.55 1.44 20.52
C GLN A 91 21.20 1.20 19.04
N VAL A 92 21.98 0.39 18.33
CA VAL A 92 21.73 0.07 16.91
C VAL A 92 20.50 -0.80 16.76
N GLN A 93 20.35 -1.83 17.60
CA GLN A 93 19.19 -2.72 17.56
C GLN A 93 17.91 -1.98 17.98
N ALA A 94 17.98 -1.13 19.02
CA ALA A 94 16.87 -0.29 19.44
C ALA A 94 16.42 0.66 18.31
N ALA A 95 17.35 1.27 17.57
CA ALA A 95 17.03 2.11 16.42
C ALA A 95 16.36 1.32 15.29
N MET A 96 16.80 0.08 15.02
CA MET A 96 16.17 -0.77 14.01
C MET A 96 14.77 -1.24 14.41
N ALA A 97 14.57 -1.58 15.69
CA ALA A 97 13.26 -1.90 16.23
C ALA A 97 12.28 -0.71 16.12
N LEU A 98 12.74 0.50 16.47
CA LEU A 98 11.95 1.73 16.32
C LEU A 98 11.62 2.02 14.85
N LYS A 99 12.58 1.82 13.93
CA LYS A 99 12.32 1.92 12.49
C LYS A 99 11.21 0.97 12.06
N ASN A 100 11.27 -0.29 12.47
CA ASN A 100 10.26 -1.28 12.14
C ASN A 100 8.89 -0.95 12.75
N LEU A 101 8.86 -0.43 13.98
CA LEU A 101 7.64 0.05 14.62
C LEU A 101 6.99 1.20 13.84
N ALA A 102 7.80 2.14 13.35
CA ALA A 102 7.33 3.23 12.50
C ALA A 102 6.79 2.71 11.15
N ILE A 103 7.44 1.72 10.55
CA ILE A 103 6.98 1.05 9.32
C ILE A 103 5.62 0.37 9.57
N ILE A 104 5.47 -0.37 10.68
CA ILE A 104 4.20 -0.99 11.07
C ILE A 104 3.11 0.09 11.20
N GLY A 105 3.40 1.22 11.85
CA GLY A 105 2.48 2.35 11.94
C GLY A 105 2.04 2.88 10.57
N GLY A 106 2.98 3.06 9.65
CA GLY A 106 2.69 3.45 8.26
C GLY A 106 1.83 2.42 7.52
N LEU A 107 2.13 1.13 7.68
CA LEU A 107 1.35 0.04 7.08
C LEU A 107 -0.05 -0.08 7.69
N LEU A 108 -0.22 0.16 8.99
CA LEU A 108 -1.53 0.21 9.65
C LEU A 108 -2.38 1.35 9.10
N MET A 109 -1.79 2.50 8.82
CA MET A 109 -2.50 3.57 8.11
C MET A 109 -2.91 3.11 6.70
N VAL A 110 -2.03 2.44 5.95
CA VAL A 110 -2.39 1.89 4.63
C VAL A 110 -3.50 0.84 4.74
N PHE A 111 -3.50 0.01 5.77
CA PHE A 111 -4.55 -0.98 6.03
C PHE A 111 -5.91 -0.31 6.33
N ALA A 112 -5.90 0.69 7.23
CA ALA A 112 -7.08 1.44 7.64
C ALA A 112 -7.70 2.19 6.46
N TYR A 113 -6.87 2.91 5.69
CA TYR A 113 -7.31 3.74 4.57
C TYR A 113 -7.31 3.04 3.21
N GLY A 114 -6.90 1.76 3.13
CA GLY A 114 -6.74 1.01 1.88
C GLY A 114 -8.04 0.75 1.10
N GLN A 115 -9.21 1.02 1.70
CA GLN A 115 -10.51 1.03 1.02
C GLN A 115 -11.01 2.41 0.60
N VAL A 116 -10.45 3.51 1.12
CA VAL A 116 -11.00 4.87 0.88
C VAL A 116 -10.76 5.35 -0.56
N ARG A 117 -10.06 4.57 -1.41
CA ARG A 117 -9.68 5.00 -2.77
C ARG A 117 -9.70 3.90 -3.82
N GLY A 118 -10.46 2.84 -3.59
CA GLY A 118 -10.64 1.78 -4.58
C GLY A 118 -11.65 2.15 -5.68
N ARG A 119 -11.33 3.13 -6.52
CA ARG A 119 -11.77 3.17 -7.93
C ARG A 119 -13.26 3.46 -8.26
N ILE A 120 -14.19 3.55 -7.32
CA ILE A 120 -15.62 3.80 -7.63
C ILE A 120 -16.02 5.25 -7.39
N ASP A 121 -15.67 5.87 -6.26
CA ASP A 121 -16.26 7.18 -5.92
C ASP A 121 -15.92 8.33 -6.88
N VAL A 122 -14.72 8.34 -7.48
CA VAL A 122 -14.33 9.44 -8.39
C VAL A 122 -14.90 9.27 -9.79
N VAL A 123 -15.06 8.02 -10.24
CA VAL A 123 -15.67 7.69 -11.54
C VAL A 123 -17.19 7.81 -11.43
N ASP A 124 -17.75 7.38 -10.30
CA ASP A 124 -19.17 7.46 -9.99
C ASP A 124 -19.63 8.91 -9.77
N GLU A 125 -18.83 9.76 -9.09
CA GLU A 125 -19.11 11.20 -9.04
C GLU A 125 -19.06 11.85 -10.43
N ARG A 126 -18.09 11.50 -11.27
CA ARG A 126 -18.02 12.02 -12.64
C ARG A 126 -19.19 11.54 -13.50
N ALA A 127 -19.57 10.26 -13.38
CA ALA A 127 -20.70 9.69 -14.11
C ALA A 127 -22.03 10.32 -13.68
N LYS A 128 -22.23 10.53 -12.36
CA LYS A 128 -23.41 11.21 -11.81
C LYS A 128 -23.49 12.67 -12.23
N ARG A 129 -22.36 13.38 -12.27
CA ARG A 129 -22.30 14.78 -12.77
C ARG A 129 -22.64 14.84 -14.25
N LEU A 130 -22.08 13.97 -15.07
CA LEU A 130 -22.34 13.92 -16.51
C LEU A 130 -23.82 13.60 -16.80
N ASP A 131 -24.40 12.63 -16.09
CA ASP A 131 -25.81 12.24 -16.21
C ASP A 131 -26.76 13.35 -15.72
N ALA A 132 -26.37 14.10 -14.68
CA ALA A 132 -27.09 15.29 -14.24
C ALA A 132 -27.04 16.42 -15.29
N GLU A 133 -25.88 16.67 -15.90
CA GLU A 133 -25.71 17.66 -16.97
C GLU A 133 -26.52 17.28 -18.23
N VAL A 134 -26.52 16.01 -18.64
CA VAL A 134 -27.30 15.54 -19.79
C VAL A 134 -28.80 15.66 -19.54
N ARG A 135 -29.30 15.32 -18.34
CA ARG A 135 -30.72 15.51 -18.00
C ARG A 135 -31.13 16.99 -17.97
N ALA A 136 -30.26 17.86 -17.46
CA ALA A 136 -30.51 19.30 -17.46
C ALA A 136 -30.61 19.84 -18.89
N ALA A 137 -29.67 19.48 -19.78
CA ALA A 137 -29.69 19.88 -21.18
C ALA A 137 -30.95 19.39 -21.94
N HIS A 138 -31.39 18.15 -21.67
CA HIS A 138 -32.64 17.63 -22.26
C HIS A 138 -33.90 18.32 -21.74
N ALA A 139 -33.92 18.76 -20.47
CA ALA A 139 -35.05 19.49 -19.90
C ALA A 139 -35.14 20.91 -20.45
N GLU A 140 -33.99 21.60 -20.58
CA GLU A 140 -33.89 22.94 -21.19
C GLU A 140 -34.32 22.91 -22.67
N GLY A 141 -33.80 21.98 -23.46
CA GLY A 141 -34.19 21.85 -24.87
C GLY A 141 -35.68 21.53 -25.07
N LYS A 142 -36.31 20.80 -24.13
CA LYS A 142 -37.76 20.53 -24.17
C LYS A 142 -38.60 21.76 -23.81
N ALA A 143 -38.10 22.61 -22.91
CA ALA A 143 -38.76 23.87 -22.54
C ALA A 143 -38.66 24.91 -23.67
N GLU A 144 -37.50 25.03 -24.31
CA GLU A 144 -37.30 25.91 -25.47
C GLU A 144 -38.11 25.46 -26.70
N GLY A 145 -38.19 24.16 -26.95
CA GLY A 145 -39.02 23.63 -28.03
C GLY A 145 -40.52 23.85 -27.79
N ALA A 146 -40.97 23.80 -26.54
CA ALA A 146 -42.36 24.06 -26.17
C ALA A 146 -42.74 25.55 -26.26
N SER A 147 -41.80 26.46 -25.95
CA SER A 147 -42.05 27.90 -26.07
C SER A 147 -42.09 28.36 -27.53
N ALA A 148 -41.19 27.84 -28.38
CA ALA A 148 -41.17 28.11 -29.81
C ALA A 148 -42.46 27.61 -30.51
N ALA A 149 -42.97 26.43 -30.16
CA ALA A 149 -44.20 25.88 -30.73
C ALA A 149 -45.48 26.59 -30.25
N SER A 150 -45.40 27.41 -29.20
CA SER A 150 -46.53 28.20 -28.67
C SER A 150 -46.55 29.66 -29.17
N SER A 151 -45.52 30.05 -29.91
CA SER A 151 -45.36 31.41 -30.47
C SER A 151 -45.66 31.48 -31.98
N ASP A 152 -45.99 30.34 -32.62
CA ASP A 152 -46.58 30.22 -33.97
C ASP A 152 -48.10 29.97 -33.89
#